data_AF-A0A4Y2NGQ5-F1
#
_entry.id   AF-A0A4Y2NGQ5-F1
#
_cell.length_a   1.000
_cell.length_b   1.000
_cell.length_c   1.000
_cell.angle_alpha   90.00
_cell.angle_beta   90.00
_cell.angle_gamma   90.00
#
_symmetry.space_group_name_H-M   'P 1'
#
loop_
_entity.id
_entity.type
_entity.pdbx_description
1 polymer ?
#
loop_
_entity_poly.entity_id
_entity_poly.type
_entity_poly.pdbx_seq_one_letter_code
_entity_poly.pdbx_strand_id
1 'polypeptide(L)'
;MFRNLRSSRLLNLIRQKQYDRRFHFTIKGRQTAGASTSQISHDYPVVDHTYDAVVVGAGGAGLRAAFGLVQEGFKTACISKLFPTRSHTVAAQGGINAALGNMEPDDWKWHMYDTVKGSDWLGDQDAIHYMTREAPQAVIELENYGMPFSRTQDGKIYQRAFGGQSYNFGKGGQAHRCCCVADRTGHSLLHTLYGQSLRYDCNFFIEYFALDLLMENGVCKGVIALCLEDGSLHRFRAKNTVLATGGYGRAYFSCTSAHTSTGDGMALVARAGLPNEDMEFVQFHPTGIYGAGCLITEDSQYDEMAEKCSLCEDYVVTDKCGVGEKGIDGLIKASIARKDGKHELFRGQKKIVLHASCRKKYTRPQSITRILKIAVLDGQPLTSSSTPCLRSSQLEFDFKSKCLCAVMVSVLMVHL
;
A
#
# COMPACT_ATOMS: atom_id res chain seq x y z
N MET A 1 59.09 -51.48 -9.49
CA MET A 1 59.52 -51.01 -10.82
C MET A 1 58.48 -50.02 -11.32
N PHE A 2 58.71 -48.70 -11.23
CA PHE A 2 59.32 -47.87 -12.30
C PHE A 2 58.52 -47.95 -13.61
N ARG A 3 58.06 -46.89 -14.29
CA ARG A 3 58.22 -45.43 -14.16
C ARG A 3 57.32 -44.75 -15.23
N ASN A 4 56.81 -43.56 -14.90
CA ASN A 4 56.54 -42.39 -15.75
C ASN A 4 56.25 -42.53 -17.26
N LEU A 5 55.20 -41.84 -17.70
CA LEU A 5 55.36 -40.73 -18.64
C LEU A 5 54.29 -39.64 -18.43
N ARG A 6 54.77 -38.40 -18.45
CA ARG A 6 54.08 -37.12 -18.25
C ARG A 6 53.26 -36.77 -19.49
N SER A 7 52.18 -36.00 -19.34
CA SER A 7 52.10 -34.63 -19.90
C SER A 7 50.71 -34.01 -19.69
N SER A 8 50.76 -32.80 -19.15
CA SER A 8 49.73 -31.76 -19.04
C SER A 8 48.71 -31.66 -20.17
N ARG A 9 47.42 -31.58 -19.81
CA ARG A 9 46.39 -30.62 -20.32
C ARG A 9 45.01 -30.94 -19.72
N LEU A 10 44.64 -30.23 -18.65
CA LEU A 10 43.26 -30.02 -18.15
C LEU A 10 43.39 -29.08 -16.94
N LEU A 11 43.72 -27.79 -17.11
CA LEU A 11 42.75 -26.71 -17.31
C LEU A 11 41.49 -26.86 -16.43
N ASN A 12 41.63 -26.41 -15.19
CA ASN A 12 40.74 -25.43 -14.53
C ASN A 12 39.31 -25.32 -15.07
N LEU A 13 38.31 -25.82 -14.34
CA LEU A 13 36.98 -25.17 -14.26
C LEU A 13 35.99 -25.83 -13.28
N ILE A 14 36.36 -26.09 -12.01
CA ILE A 14 35.35 -26.25 -10.95
C ILE A 14 35.87 -25.59 -9.66
N ARG A 15 35.72 -24.27 -9.54
CA ARG A 15 35.70 -23.60 -8.24
C ARG A 15 34.24 -23.53 -7.81
N GLN A 16 33.84 -24.41 -6.88
CA GLN A 16 32.60 -24.28 -6.13
C GLN A 16 32.60 -22.91 -5.43
N LYS A 17 31.73 -21.99 -5.87
CA LYS A 17 31.39 -20.81 -5.08
C LYS A 17 30.53 -21.27 -3.91
N GLN A 18 31.18 -21.52 -2.78
CA GLN A 18 30.52 -21.71 -1.49
C GLN A 18 29.90 -20.37 -1.08
N TYR A 19 28.58 -20.22 -1.27
CA TYR A 19 27.84 -19.06 -0.77
C TYR A 19 27.64 -19.22 0.74
N ASP A 20 28.56 -18.64 1.49
CA ASP A 20 28.48 -18.54 2.94
C ASP A 20 27.33 -17.57 3.31
N ARG A 21 26.17 -18.11 3.72
CA ARG A 21 25.00 -17.32 4.15
C ARG A 21 25.25 -16.78 5.56
N ARG A 22 26.07 -15.74 5.69
CA ARG A 22 26.21 -14.99 6.94
C ARG A 22 25.05 -14.00 7.09
N PHE A 23 24.13 -14.29 7.99
CA PHE A 23 23.18 -13.29 8.51
C PHE A 23 23.98 -12.09 9.04
N HIS A 24 23.77 -10.92 8.44
CA HIS A 24 24.40 -9.68 8.89
C HIS A 24 23.48 -9.02 9.92
N PHE A 25 23.90 -9.07 11.18
CA PHE A 25 23.34 -8.21 12.23
C PHE A 25 24.38 -7.15 12.55
N THR A 26 24.15 -5.92 12.08
CA THR A 26 25.05 -4.79 12.33
C THR A 26 24.77 -4.24 13.73
N ILE A 27 25.30 -4.90 14.78
CA ILE A 27 25.37 -4.33 16.15
C ILE A 27 26.31 -3.10 16.17
N LYS A 28 27.14 -2.93 15.14
CA LYS A 28 28.19 -1.90 15.04
C LYS A 28 27.76 -0.56 14.40
N GLY A 29 26.47 -0.29 14.23
CA GLY A 29 25.98 1.03 13.80
C GLY A 29 26.31 2.18 14.78
N ARG A 30 26.74 1.86 16.02
CA ARG A 30 27.12 2.83 17.06
C ARG A 30 28.53 3.42 16.94
N GLN A 31 29.42 2.89 16.09
CA GLN A 31 30.83 3.31 16.10
C GLN A 31 31.17 4.16 14.88
N THR A 32 30.94 5.47 14.98
CA THR A 32 31.63 6.59 14.26
C THR A 32 30.88 7.93 14.38
N ALA A 33 29.93 8.07 15.30
CA ALA A 33 29.27 9.35 15.49
C ALA A 33 30.07 10.23 16.45
N GLY A 34 30.63 11.33 15.93
CA GLY A 34 31.20 12.39 16.74
C GLY A 34 30.09 13.25 17.32
N ALA A 35 30.11 13.51 18.63
CA ALA A 35 29.21 14.48 19.24
C ALA A 35 29.70 15.91 18.90
N SER A 36 28.84 16.72 18.30
CA SER A 36 29.12 18.13 17.99
C SER A 36 28.87 18.99 19.24
N THR A 37 29.92 19.63 19.77
CA THR A 37 29.85 20.55 20.91
C THR A 37 29.45 21.96 20.46
N SER A 38 28.15 22.26 20.47
CA SER A 38 27.61 23.63 20.34
C SER A 38 26.75 23.96 21.56
N GLN A 39 26.40 25.23 21.81
CA GLN A 39 25.63 25.62 23.01
C GLN A 39 24.30 24.88 23.18
N ILE A 40 23.64 24.46 22.09
CA ILE A 40 22.43 23.60 22.12
C ILE A 40 22.77 22.18 22.60
N SER A 41 24.00 21.72 22.36
CA SER A 41 24.47 20.39 22.71
C SER A 41 24.75 20.20 24.21
N HIS A 42 24.62 21.25 25.03
CA HIS A 42 24.81 21.15 26.47
C HIS A 42 23.61 20.48 27.15
N ASP A 43 22.39 20.80 26.69
CA ASP A 43 21.14 20.28 27.28
C ASP A 43 20.62 19.05 26.54
N TYR A 44 20.87 18.94 25.24
CA TYR A 44 20.55 17.76 24.43
C TYR A 44 21.77 17.31 23.62
N PRO A 45 22.44 16.19 23.97
CA PRO A 45 23.56 15.71 23.20
C PRO A 45 23.13 15.39 21.77
N VAL A 46 23.86 15.96 20.80
CA VAL A 46 23.59 15.76 19.36
C VAL A 46 24.63 14.83 18.77
N VAL A 47 24.15 13.74 18.17
CA VAL A 47 24.95 12.69 17.54
C VAL A 47 24.87 12.84 16.02
N ASP A 48 26.00 13.07 15.36
CA ASP A 48 26.05 13.28 13.91
C ASP A 48 26.37 11.99 13.14
N HIS A 49 25.62 11.75 12.08
CA HIS A 49 25.79 10.63 11.16
C HIS A 49 25.95 11.11 9.71
N THR A 50 26.72 10.37 8.92
CA THR A 50 26.88 10.61 7.48
C THR A 50 26.61 9.33 6.68
N TYR A 51 25.70 9.45 5.72
CA TYR A 51 25.23 8.40 4.82
C TYR A 51 25.13 8.95 3.39
N ASP A 52 25.07 8.06 2.40
CA ASP A 52 24.80 8.47 1.02
C ASP A 52 23.31 8.80 0.85
N ALA A 53 22.46 7.98 1.48
CA ALA A 53 21.01 8.14 1.50
C ALA A 53 20.41 7.87 2.89
N VAL A 54 19.31 8.57 3.20
CA VAL A 54 18.48 8.33 4.38
C VAL A 54 17.06 7.97 3.92
N VAL A 55 16.48 6.92 4.48
CA VAL A 55 15.07 6.55 4.29
C VAL A 55 14.35 6.70 5.63
N VAL A 56 13.27 7.48 5.65
CA VAL A 56 12.44 7.71 6.84
C VAL A 56 11.14 6.94 6.70
N GLY A 57 10.97 5.91 7.53
CA GLY A 57 9.88 4.93 7.49
C GLY A 57 10.39 3.55 7.06
N ALA A 58 9.88 2.51 7.72
CA ALA A 58 10.23 1.11 7.45
C ALA A 58 8.99 0.22 7.19
N GLY A 59 7.97 0.80 6.54
CA GLY A 59 6.88 0.04 5.93
C GLY A 59 7.31 -0.62 4.61
N GLY A 60 6.35 -1.10 3.82
CA GLY A 60 6.64 -1.75 2.53
C GLY A 60 7.51 -0.90 1.60
N ALA A 61 7.15 0.36 1.39
CA ALA A 61 7.95 1.30 0.60
C ALA A 61 9.31 1.60 1.23
N GLY A 62 9.35 1.88 2.53
CA GLY A 62 10.59 2.21 3.23
C GLY A 62 11.63 1.10 3.14
N LEU A 63 11.22 -0.14 3.42
CA LEU A 63 12.11 -1.30 3.33
C LEU A 63 12.59 -1.54 1.90
N ARG A 64 11.68 -1.53 0.92
CA ARG A 64 12.03 -1.78 -0.50
C ARG A 64 12.99 -0.73 -1.05
N ALA A 65 12.84 0.54 -0.64
CA ALA A 65 13.77 1.61 -0.98
C ALA A 65 15.13 1.41 -0.29
N ALA A 66 15.12 1.16 1.02
CA ALA A 66 16.33 1.05 1.82
C ALA A 66 17.27 -0.05 1.32
N PHE A 67 16.79 -1.30 1.19
CA PHE A 67 17.65 -2.37 0.69
C PHE A 67 17.92 -2.27 -0.81
N GLY A 68 17.02 -1.64 -1.59
CA GLY A 68 17.26 -1.35 -3.00
C GLY A 68 18.46 -0.42 -3.19
N LEU A 69 18.60 0.61 -2.35
CA LEU A 69 19.76 1.50 -2.34
C LEU A 69 21.03 0.79 -1.91
N VAL A 70 20.97 -0.05 -0.86
CA VAL A 70 22.13 -0.83 -0.42
C VAL A 70 22.57 -1.85 -1.48
N GLN A 71 21.62 -2.45 -2.21
CA GLN A 71 21.91 -3.38 -3.31
C GLN A 71 22.72 -2.71 -4.43
N GLU A 72 22.51 -1.42 -4.68
CA GLU A 72 23.27 -0.62 -5.64
C GLU A 72 24.57 -0.01 -5.04
N GLY A 73 24.89 -0.34 -3.79
CA GLY A 73 26.15 0.05 -3.14
C GLY A 73 26.10 1.35 -2.32
N PHE A 74 24.93 1.95 -2.12
CA PHE A 74 24.80 3.17 -1.31
C PHE A 74 24.75 2.85 0.18
N LYS A 75 25.59 3.53 0.98
CA LYS A 75 25.51 3.46 2.45
C LYS A 75 24.23 4.15 2.90
N THR A 76 23.25 3.36 3.35
CA THR A 76 21.88 3.83 3.59
C THR A 76 21.47 3.65 5.05
N ALA A 77 20.92 4.71 5.64
CA ALA A 77 20.25 4.65 6.94
C ALA A 77 18.74 4.51 6.78
N CYS A 78 18.12 3.57 7.48
CA CYS A 78 16.67 3.42 7.54
C CYS A 78 16.20 3.80 8.96
N ILE A 79 15.52 4.94 9.08
CA ILE A 79 15.04 5.52 10.34
C ILE A 79 13.56 5.17 10.48
N SER A 80 13.16 4.58 11.60
CA SER A 80 11.75 4.23 11.83
C SER A 80 11.36 4.43 13.28
N LYS A 81 10.21 5.07 13.52
CA LYS A 81 9.64 5.23 14.87
C LYS A 81 9.08 3.93 15.46
N LEU A 82 8.97 2.89 14.66
CA LEU A 82 8.52 1.55 15.05
C LEU A 82 9.54 0.51 14.62
N PHE A 83 9.54 -0.65 15.29
CA PHE A 83 10.11 -1.85 14.70
C PHE A 83 9.45 -2.14 13.33
N PRO A 84 10.21 -2.44 12.25
CA PRO A 84 9.68 -2.44 10.87
C PRO A 84 8.40 -3.23 10.65
N THR A 85 8.29 -4.44 11.22
CA THR A 85 7.09 -5.31 11.04
C THR A 85 5.86 -4.86 11.83
N ARG A 86 5.94 -3.76 12.59
CA ARG A 86 4.81 -3.07 13.23
C ARG A 86 4.25 -1.92 12.39
N SER A 87 4.84 -1.64 11.23
CA SER A 87 4.34 -0.65 10.29
C SER A 87 2.94 -1.03 9.77
N HIS A 88 2.11 -0.04 9.44
CA HIS A 88 0.71 -0.30 9.08
C HIS A 88 0.53 -1.17 7.82
N THR A 89 1.54 -1.26 6.94
CA THR A 89 1.57 -2.23 5.82
C THR A 89 1.23 -3.66 6.28
N VAL A 90 1.59 -4.05 7.51
CA VAL A 90 1.30 -5.39 8.07
C VAL A 90 -0.19 -5.71 8.14
N ALA A 91 -1.04 -4.69 8.20
CA ALA A 91 -2.49 -4.83 8.38
C ALA A 91 -3.26 -4.94 7.05
N ALA A 92 -2.59 -4.80 5.89
CA ALA A 92 -3.26 -4.97 4.60
C ALA A 92 -3.67 -6.44 4.38
N GLN A 93 -4.90 -6.64 3.92
CA GLN A 93 -5.51 -7.97 3.80
C GLN A 93 -5.67 -8.38 2.32
N GLY A 94 -6.48 -7.61 1.58
CA GLY A 94 -7.02 -7.96 0.26
C GLY A 94 -6.03 -8.52 -0.74
N GLY A 95 -4.98 -7.77 -1.08
CA GLY A 95 -3.96 -8.25 -2.01
C GLY A 95 -3.13 -7.12 -2.64
N ILE A 96 -2.43 -7.46 -3.71
CA ILE A 96 -1.61 -6.56 -4.54
C ILE A 96 -1.93 -6.82 -6.02
N ASN A 97 -2.29 -5.80 -6.78
CA ASN A 97 -2.77 -5.99 -8.16
C ASN A 97 -1.62 -6.24 -9.15
N ALA A 98 -1.71 -7.24 -10.01
CA ALA A 98 -0.80 -7.38 -11.14
C ALA A 98 -1.47 -8.17 -12.26
N ALA A 99 -1.38 -7.68 -13.50
CA ALA A 99 -1.89 -8.37 -14.67
C ALA A 99 -0.95 -9.54 -15.06
N LEU A 100 -0.91 -10.58 -14.21
CA LEU A 100 -0.14 -11.81 -14.45
C LEU A 100 -0.83 -12.75 -15.44
N GLY A 101 -2.16 -12.65 -15.55
CA GLY A 101 -2.97 -13.50 -16.40
C GLY A 101 -3.02 -14.96 -15.95
N ASN A 102 -2.94 -15.23 -14.64
CA ASN A 102 -2.92 -16.59 -14.11
C ASN A 102 -4.32 -17.21 -14.02
N MET A 103 -5.37 -16.38 -13.90
CA MET A 103 -6.78 -16.83 -13.84
C MET A 103 -7.40 -16.83 -15.24
N GLU A 104 -7.30 -15.70 -15.94
CA GLU A 104 -7.68 -15.52 -17.34
C GLU A 104 -6.66 -14.58 -18.02
N PRO A 105 -6.57 -14.53 -19.37
CA PRO A 105 -5.71 -13.57 -20.06
C PRO A 105 -5.99 -12.12 -19.60
N ASP A 106 -4.94 -11.41 -19.21
CA ASP A 106 -5.02 -10.03 -18.73
C ASP A 106 -3.93 -9.18 -19.41
N ASP A 107 -4.13 -7.85 -19.42
CA ASP A 107 -3.17 -6.88 -19.97
C ASP A 107 -2.99 -5.75 -18.96
N TRP A 108 -1.74 -5.37 -18.69
CA TRP A 108 -1.42 -4.26 -17.78
C TRP A 108 -2.05 -2.94 -18.25
N LYS A 109 -2.36 -2.77 -19.54
CA LYS A 109 -3.09 -1.61 -20.06
C LYS A 109 -4.54 -1.56 -19.59
N TRP A 110 -5.16 -2.71 -19.32
CA TRP A 110 -6.51 -2.74 -18.72
C TRP A 110 -6.46 -2.33 -17.26
N HIS A 111 -5.43 -2.79 -16.53
CA HIS A 111 -5.13 -2.29 -15.18
C HIS A 111 -4.90 -0.76 -15.20
N MET A 112 -4.09 -0.25 -16.15
CA MET A 112 -3.89 1.20 -16.33
C MET A 112 -5.22 1.95 -16.52
N TYR A 113 -6.08 1.45 -17.41
CA TYR A 113 -7.38 2.06 -17.66
C TYR A 113 -8.26 2.11 -16.41
N ASP A 114 -8.34 1.00 -15.67
CA ASP A 114 -9.12 0.92 -14.43
C ASP A 114 -8.56 1.92 -13.40
N THR A 115 -7.24 2.05 -13.27
CA THR A 115 -6.61 3.00 -12.34
C THR A 115 -6.85 4.45 -12.76
N VAL A 116 -6.70 4.81 -14.04
CA VAL A 116 -6.97 6.18 -14.52
C VAL A 116 -8.43 6.55 -14.27
N LYS A 117 -9.35 5.67 -14.65
CA LYS A 117 -10.79 5.86 -14.42
C LYS A 117 -11.12 5.92 -12.92
N GLY A 118 -10.50 5.05 -12.12
CA GLY A 118 -10.71 4.98 -10.67
C GLY A 118 -10.23 6.24 -9.95
N SER A 119 -9.14 6.86 -10.43
CA SER A 119 -8.64 8.15 -9.94
C SER A 119 -9.52 9.35 -10.31
N ASP A 120 -10.67 9.14 -10.97
CA ASP A 120 -11.55 10.18 -11.51
C ASP A 120 -10.77 11.21 -12.37
N TRP A 121 -9.81 10.70 -13.17
CA TRP A 121 -8.90 11.47 -14.01
C TRP A 121 -7.99 12.48 -13.30
N LEU A 122 -7.93 12.47 -11.97
CA LEU A 122 -7.00 13.29 -11.19
C LEU A 122 -5.58 12.71 -11.19
N GLY A 123 -5.46 11.38 -11.30
CA GLY A 123 -4.16 10.71 -11.23
C GLY A 123 -3.26 10.97 -12.43
N ASP A 124 -1.99 11.25 -12.16
CA ASP A 124 -0.95 11.44 -13.18
C ASP A 124 -0.72 10.16 -13.99
N GLN A 125 -1.07 10.20 -15.28
CA GLN A 125 -1.09 9.00 -16.11
C GLN A 125 0.30 8.43 -16.43
N ASP A 126 1.36 9.25 -16.35
CA ASP A 126 2.74 8.76 -16.49
C ASP A 126 3.17 7.90 -15.29
N ALA A 127 2.80 8.30 -14.07
CA ALA A 127 2.98 7.52 -12.86
C ALA A 127 2.13 6.24 -12.87
N ILE A 128 0.85 6.35 -13.26
CA ILE A 128 -0.06 5.19 -13.37
C ILE A 128 0.43 4.19 -14.43
N HIS A 129 0.91 4.67 -15.58
CA HIS A 129 1.51 3.83 -16.62
C HIS A 129 2.72 3.06 -16.06
N TYR A 130 3.66 3.75 -15.40
CA TYR A 130 4.81 3.10 -14.79
C TYR A 130 4.37 2.03 -13.79
N MET A 131 3.51 2.39 -12.84
CA MET A 131 3.03 1.47 -11.81
C MET A 131 2.37 0.21 -12.41
N THR A 132 1.43 0.38 -13.32
CA THR A 132 0.65 -0.75 -13.82
C THR A 132 1.47 -1.67 -14.73
N ARG A 133 2.41 -1.10 -15.51
CA ARG A 133 3.35 -1.87 -16.34
C ARG A 133 4.37 -2.66 -15.53
N GLU A 134 4.92 -2.07 -14.46
CA GLU A 134 5.95 -2.73 -13.64
C GLU A 134 5.35 -3.71 -12.60
N ALA A 135 4.02 -3.67 -12.36
CA ALA A 135 3.36 -4.47 -11.33
C ALA A 135 3.57 -5.99 -11.46
N PRO A 136 3.49 -6.62 -12.66
CA PRO A 136 3.84 -8.04 -12.83
C PRO A 136 5.24 -8.38 -12.33
N GLN A 137 6.23 -7.56 -12.69
CA GLN A 137 7.63 -7.79 -12.29
C GLN A 137 7.82 -7.62 -10.79
N ALA A 138 7.16 -6.63 -10.17
CA ALA A 138 7.21 -6.40 -8.74
C ALA A 138 6.60 -7.57 -7.94
N VAL A 139 5.48 -8.13 -8.39
CA VAL A 139 4.86 -9.30 -7.73
C VAL A 139 5.73 -10.55 -7.89
N ILE A 140 6.32 -10.75 -9.06
CA ILE A 140 7.27 -11.86 -9.30
C ILE A 140 8.54 -11.69 -8.45
N GLU A 141 9.02 -10.47 -8.24
CA GLU A 141 10.15 -10.20 -7.33
C GLU A 141 9.81 -10.63 -5.88
N LEU A 142 8.62 -10.26 -5.38
CA LEU A 142 8.16 -10.67 -4.05
C LEU A 142 8.02 -12.20 -3.92
N GLU A 143 7.49 -12.87 -4.93
CA GLU A 143 7.37 -14.34 -4.94
C GLU A 143 8.76 -15.00 -4.89
N ASN A 144 9.72 -14.51 -5.69
CA ASN A 144 11.10 -15.00 -5.69
C ASN A 144 11.86 -14.68 -4.39
N TYR A 145 11.44 -13.65 -3.65
CA TYR A 145 11.92 -13.39 -2.29
C TYR A 145 11.36 -14.36 -1.24
N GLY A 146 10.42 -15.24 -1.64
CA GLY A 146 9.78 -16.24 -0.78
C GLY A 146 8.46 -15.77 -0.19
N MET A 147 7.81 -14.74 -0.76
CA MET A 147 6.44 -14.37 -0.34
C MET A 147 5.48 -15.54 -0.64
N PRO A 148 4.78 -16.08 0.37
CA PRO A 148 4.00 -17.30 0.22
C PRO A 148 2.61 -17.03 -0.38
N PHE A 149 2.56 -16.51 -1.61
CA PHE A 149 1.29 -16.32 -2.33
C PHE A 149 0.45 -17.59 -2.35
N SER A 150 -0.87 -17.42 -2.19
CA SER A 150 -1.85 -18.48 -2.46
C SER A 150 -1.65 -19.00 -3.87
N ARG A 151 -1.94 -20.28 -4.10
CA ARG A 151 -1.65 -20.96 -5.35
C ARG A 151 -2.90 -21.42 -6.07
N THR A 152 -2.86 -21.35 -7.40
CA THR A 152 -3.78 -22.04 -8.30
C THR A 152 -3.46 -23.54 -8.35
N GLN A 153 -4.32 -24.33 -9.01
CA GLN A 153 -4.08 -25.77 -9.18
C GLN A 153 -2.82 -26.07 -10.01
N ASP A 154 -2.42 -25.18 -10.92
CA ASP A 154 -1.19 -25.28 -11.72
C ASP A 154 0.06 -24.70 -11.02
N GLY A 155 -0.04 -24.33 -9.73
CA GLY A 155 1.09 -23.88 -8.92
C GLY A 155 1.51 -22.41 -9.13
N LYS A 156 0.76 -21.65 -9.93
CA LYS A 156 0.97 -20.21 -10.11
C LYS A 156 0.36 -19.41 -8.97
N ILE A 157 0.62 -18.10 -8.95
CA ILE A 157 0.03 -17.17 -7.98
C ILE A 157 -1.47 -17.07 -8.25
N TYR A 158 -2.29 -17.41 -7.25
CA TYR A 158 -3.74 -17.21 -7.27
C TYR A 158 -4.09 -15.72 -7.22
N GLN A 159 -5.11 -15.34 -7.98
CA GLN A 159 -5.61 -13.97 -8.07
C GLN A 159 -7.13 -13.96 -7.88
N ARG A 160 -7.63 -12.96 -7.15
CA ARG A 160 -9.06 -12.80 -6.82
C ARG A 160 -9.66 -11.57 -7.51
N ALA A 161 -10.98 -11.50 -7.51
CA ALA A 161 -11.72 -10.30 -7.89
C ALA A 161 -11.52 -9.21 -6.84
N PHE A 162 -11.60 -7.96 -7.26
CA PHE A 162 -11.52 -6.79 -6.37
C PHE A 162 -12.23 -5.61 -7.02
N GLY A 163 -12.60 -4.60 -6.23
CA GLY A 163 -13.36 -3.44 -6.66
C GLY A 163 -12.72 -2.67 -7.81
N GLY A 164 -13.58 -2.18 -8.71
CA GLY A 164 -13.16 -1.26 -9.78
C GLY A 164 -12.35 -1.89 -10.92
N GLN A 165 -12.16 -3.21 -10.93
CA GLN A 165 -11.27 -3.89 -11.89
C GLN A 165 -12.03 -4.61 -13.00
N SER A 166 -11.60 -4.42 -14.25
CA SER A 166 -12.27 -4.93 -15.44
C SER A 166 -11.32 -5.43 -16.53
N TYR A 167 -11.83 -6.32 -17.38
CA TYR A 167 -11.15 -6.71 -18.62
C TYR A 167 -11.53 -5.76 -19.78
N ASN A 168 -10.71 -5.74 -20.84
CA ASN A 168 -11.00 -5.01 -22.10
C ASN A 168 -11.44 -3.55 -21.91
N PHE A 169 -10.67 -2.75 -21.15
CA PHE A 169 -10.94 -1.31 -20.95
C PHE A 169 -12.37 -1.03 -20.44
N GLY A 170 -12.85 -1.76 -19.43
CA GLY A 170 -14.19 -1.57 -18.87
C GLY A 170 -15.32 -2.37 -19.53
N LYS A 171 -15.03 -3.17 -20.57
CA LYS A 171 -16.06 -3.83 -21.40
C LYS A 171 -16.11 -5.35 -21.25
N GLY A 172 -15.11 -5.95 -20.60
CA GLY A 172 -14.91 -7.40 -20.54
C GLY A 172 -15.37 -8.07 -19.25
N GLY A 173 -16.13 -7.37 -18.40
CA GLY A 173 -16.55 -7.90 -17.09
C GLY A 173 -15.47 -7.76 -16.01
N GLN A 174 -15.68 -8.41 -14.87
CA GLN A 174 -14.82 -8.36 -13.69
C GLN A 174 -13.46 -9.02 -13.97
N ALA A 175 -12.38 -8.34 -13.57
CA ALA A 175 -11.03 -8.92 -13.63
C ALA A 175 -10.63 -9.61 -12.33
N HIS A 176 -9.76 -10.62 -12.43
CA HIS A 176 -9.15 -11.34 -11.31
C HIS A 176 -7.63 -11.11 -11.32
N ARG A 177 -7.19 -9.92 -10.88
CA ARG A 177 -5.76 -9.56 -10.90
C ARG A 177 -5.16 -9.22 -9.52
N CYS A 178 -5.96 -9.30 -8.46
CA CYS A 178 -5.51 -9.06 -7.11
C CYS A 178 -4.79 -10.30 -6.57
N CYS A 179 -3.46 -10.29 -6.53
CA CYS A 179 -2.63 -11.37 -6.01
C CYS A 179 -2.65 -11.35 -4.48
N CYS A 180 -2.86 -12.50 -3.83
CA CYS A 180 -3.08 -12.52 -2.38
C CYS A 180 -2.33 -13.65 -1.65
N VAL A 181 -2.15 -13.46 -0.33
CA VAL A 181 -1.77 -14.51 0.61
C VAL A 181 -2.95 -14.72 1.56
N ALA A 182 -3.91 -15.56 1.15
CA ALA A 182 -5.22 -15.63 1.79
C ALA A 182 -5.76 -14.20 2.06
N ASP A 183 -6.09 -13.88 3.31
CA ASP A 183 -6.56 -12.58 3.79
C ASP A 183 -5.46 -11.77 4.54
N ARG A 184 -4.17 -12.10 4.36
CA ARG A 184 -3.04 -11.54 5.14
C ARG A 184 -1.88 -11.07 4.27
N THR A 185 -2.19 -10.56 3.07
CA THR A 185 -1.17 -10.23 2.07
C THR A 185 -0.14 -9.21 2.59
N GLY A 186 -0.57 -8.18 3.33
CA GLY A 186 0.30 -7.16 3.91
C GLY A 186 1.25 -7.70 4.97
N HIS A 187 0.77 -8.63 5.81
CA HIS A 187 1.59 -9.31 6.80
C HIS A 187 2.73 -10.08 6.15
N SER A 188 2.41 -10.94 5.18
CA SER A 188 3.41 -11.73 4.47
C SER A 188 4.38 -10.85 3.68
N LEU A 189 3.87 -9.83 2.98
CA LEU A 189 4.69 -8.88 2.22
C LEU A 189 5.71 -8.19 3.13
N LEU A 190 5.27 -7.64 4.26
CA LEU A 190 6.15 -6.86 5.13
C LEU A 190 7.21 -7.75 5.79
N HIS A 191 6.83 -8.96 6.21
CA HIS A 191 7.77 -9.93 6.76
C HIS A 191 8.78 -10.42 5.71
N THR A 192 8.35 -10.66 4.47
CA THR A 192 9.25 -11.02 3.36
C THR A 192 10.25 -9.89 3.09
N LEU A 193 9.80 -8.64 2.95
CA LEU A 193 10.69 -7.51 2.70
C LEU A 193 11.64 -7.24 3.87
N TYR A 194 11.16 -7.35 5.12
CA TYR A 194 12.02 -7.24 6.29
C TYR A 194 13.09 -8.33 6.28
N GLY A 195 12.72 -9.59 6.04
CA GLY A 195 13.67 -10.69 5.92
C GLY A 195 14.70 -10.49 4.80
N GLN A 196 14.28 -9.98 3.64
CA GLN A 196 15.21 -9.64 2.56
C GLN A 196 16.15 -8.50 2.93
N SER A 197 15.65 -7.48 3.65
CA SER A 197 16.49 -6.35 4.08
C SER A 197 17.67 -6.77 4.96
N LEU A 198 17.51 -7.84 5.75
CA LEU A 198 18.57 -8.41 6.60
C LEU A 198 19.69 -9.13 5.83
N ARG A 199 19.52 -9.35 4.53
CA ARG A 199 20.58 -9.86 3.65
C ARG A 199 21.55 -8.76 3.20
N TYR A 200 21.17 -7.50 3.41
CA TYR A 200 21.93 -6.32 3.02
C TYR A 200 22.41 -5.57 4.26
N ASP A 201 23.51 -4.82 4.13
CA ASP A 201 24.05 -3.98 5.22
C ASP A 201 23.28 -2.66 5.32
N CYS A 202 21.98 -2.76 5.60
CA CYS A 202 21.11 -1.62 5.82
C CYS A 202 21.20 -1.18 7.28
N ASN A 203 21.58 0.08 7.52
CA ASN A 203 21.76 0.59 8.88
C ASN A 203 20.41 1.04 9.45
N PHE A 204 19.79 0.19 10.26
CA PHE A 204 18.51 0.50 10.89
C PHE A 204 18.67 1.31 12.17
N PHE A 205 17.92 2.41 12.26
CA PHE A 205 17.72 3.23 13.45
C PHE A 205 16.26 3.05 13.88
N ILE A 206 16.03 2.02 14.69
CA ILE A 206 14.71 1.58 15.14
C ILE A 206 14.32 2.35 16.39
N GLU A 207 13.04 2.75 16.48
CA GLU A 207 12.52 3.61 17.55
C GLU A 207 13.22 4.98 17.56
N TYR A 208 13.40 5.53 16.36
CA TYR A 208 13.83 6.92 16.14
C TYR A 208 12.69 7.72 15.51
N PHE A 209 12.33 8.83 16.16
CA PHE A 209 11.26 9.70 15.70
C PHE A 209 11.85 10.89 14.93
N ALA A 210 11.64 10.95 13.62
CA ALA A 210 12.10 12.07 12.80
C ALA A 210 11.31 13.35 13.14
N LEU A 211 12.03 14.43 13.44
CA LEU A 211 11.47 15.70 13.91
C LEU A 211 11.36 16.73 12.79
N ASP A 212 12.41 16.90 11.98
CA ASP A 212 12.44 17.87 10.87
C ASP A 212 13.43 17.48 9.76
N LEU A 213 13.21 18.05 8.57
CA LEU A 213 14.16 18.00 7.46
C LEU A 213 15.30 18.99 7.70
N LEU A 214 16.51 18.60 7.35
CA LEU A 214 17.67 19.49 7.33
C LEU A 214 17.73 20.20 5.98
N MET A 215 17.13 21.38 5.88
CA MET A 215 17.06 22.15 4.63
C MET A 215 18.17 23.20 4.54
N GLU A 216 18.82 23.29 3.38
CA GLU A 216 19.83 24.31 3.09
C GLU A 216 19.67 24.78 1.64
N ASN A 217 19.44 26.09 1.43
CA ASN A 217 19.29 26.69 0.10
C ASN A 217 18.26 25.95 -0.80
N GLY A 218 17.15 25.52 -0.22
CA GLY A 218 16.10 24.77 -0.92
C GLY A 218 16.42 23.28 -1.18
N VAL A 219 17.55 22.78 -0.67
CA VAL A 219 17.99 21.39 -0.83
C VAL A 219 17.89 20.65 0.49
N CYS A 220 17.27 19.47 0.48
CA CYS A 220 17.27 18.57 1.64
C CYS A 220 18.65 17.92 1.81
N LYS A 221 19.22 18.04 3.00
CA LYS A 221 20.54 17.50 3.41
C LYS A 221 20.43 16.38 4.42
N GLY A 222 19.22 15.89 4.71
CA GLY A 222 18.97 14.85 5.70
C GLY A 222 17.83 15.16 6.66
N VAL A 223 17.87 14.55 7.85
CA VAL A 223 16.86 14.74 8.90
C VAL A 223 17.49 14.83 10.28
N ILE A 224 16.78 15.48 11.21
CA ILE A 224 17.03 15.37 12.66
C ILE A 224 15.97 14.46 13.28
N ALA A 225 16.38 13.58 14.20
CA ALA A 225 15.50 12.64 14.87
C ALA A 225 15.82 12.50 16.35
N LEU A 226 14.81 12.12 17.14
CA LEU A 226 14.91 11.76 18.55
C LEU A 226 15.06 10.25 18.68
N CYS A 227 16.09 9.78 19.37
CA CYS A 227 16.19 8.39 19.82
C CYS A 227 15.20 8.18 20.97
N LEU A 228 14.20 7.32 20.79
CA LEU A 228 13.18 7.09 21.82
C LEU A 228 13.69 6.24 22.98
N GLU A 229 14.79 5.49 22.80
CA GLU A 229 15.40 4.65 23.83
C GLU A 229 16.14 5.48 24.89
N ASP A 230 16.91 6.49 24.47
CA ASP A 230 17.82 7.23 25.35
C ASP A 230 17.59 8.75 25.37
N GLY A 231 16.68 9.27 24.55
CA GLY A 231 16.33 10.69 24.48
C GLY A 231 17.34 11.58 23.75
N SER A 232 18.40 11.01 23.16
CA SER A 232 19.40 11.78 22.43
C SER A 232 18.90 12.26 21.07
N LEU A 233 19.45 13.39 20.59
CA LEU A 233 19.14 13.94 19.28
C LEU A 233 20.17 13.48 18.26
N HIS A 234 19.72 13.08 17.08
CA HIS A 234 20.56 12.57 16.01
C HIS A 234 20.34 13.34 14.72
N ARG A 235 21.43 13.82 14.12
CA ARG A 235 21.41 14.44 12.79
C ARG A 235 21.95 13.45 11.77
N PHE A 236 21.13 13.10 10.79
CA PHE A 236 21.48 12.19 9.72
C PHE A 236 21.71 12.99 8.45
N ARG A 237 22.97 13.23 8.10
CA ARG A 237 23.34 13.93 6.86
C ARG A 237 23.39 12.96 5.69
N ALA A 238 22.77 13.32 4.58
CA ALA A 238 22.82 12.54 3.35
C ALA A 238 22.65 13.38 2.08
N LYS A 239 23.11 12.84 0.94
CA LYS A 239 22.92 13.48 -0.38
C LYS A 239 21.46 13.37 -0.82
N ASN A 240 20.79 12.27 -0.48
CA ASN A 240 19.38 12.05 -0.80
C ASN A 240 18.60 11.59 0.44
N THR A 241 17.35 12.03 0.57
CA THR A 241 16.42 11.63 1.63
C THR A 241 15.11 11.13 1.02
N VAL A 242 14.64 9.96 1.43
CA VAL A 242 13.38 9.36 1.02
C VAL A 242 12.40 9.38 2.18
N LEU A 243 11.22 9.95 1.98
CA LEU A 243 10.13 9.90 2.96
C LEU A 243 9.14 8.80 2.59
N ALA A 244 8.99 7.81 3.46
CA ALA A 244 8.11 6.66 3.32
C ALA A 244 7.32 6.42 4.63
N THR A 245 6.76 7.49 5.20
CA THR A 245 6.25 7.56 6.58
C THR A 245 4.82 7.06 6.76
N GLY A 246 4.13 6.66 5.69
CA GLY A 246 2.71 6.29 5.72
C GLY A 246 1.78 7.51 5.72
N GLY A 247 0.48 7.26 5.92
CA GLY A 247 -0.58 8.28 5.86
C GLY A 247 -0.92 8.92 7.21
N TYR A 248 -2.07 9.61 7.24
CA TYR A 248 -2.53 10.47 8.34
C TYR A 248 -3.96 10.14 8.82
N GLY A 249 -4.44 8.92 8.63
CA GLY A 249 -5.82 8.53 8.96
C GLY A 249 -6.22 8.77 10.43
N ARG A 250 -5.26 8.87 11.35
CA ARG A 250 -5.53 9.23 12.75
C ARG A 250 -5.95 10.68 12.99
N ALA A 251 -6.02 11.50 11.95
CA ALA A 251 -6.74 12.77 11.99
C ALA A 251 -8.26 12.60 12.18
N TYR A 252 -8.81 11.41 11.89
CA TYR A 252 -10.23 11.09 12.01
C TYR A 252 -10.54 10.28 13.27
N PHE A 253 -11.72 10.53 13.85
CA PHE A 253 -12.20 9.83 15.05
C PHE A 253 -12.35 8.32 14.83
N SER A 254 -12.95 7.93 13.70
CA SER A 254 -13.08 6.53 13.28
C SER A 254 -12.24 6.29 12.04
N CYS A 255 -11.29 5.36 12.12
CA CYS A 255 -10.42 4.97 11.02
C CYS A 255 -9.94 3.53 11.18
N THR A 256 -9.59 2.88 10.06
CA THR A 256 -8.92 1.57 10.03
C THR A 256 -7.42 1.68 10.34
N SER A 257 -6.88 2.89 10.29
CA SER A 257 -5.45 3.17 10.42
C SER A 257 -4.91 2.83 11.80
N ALA A 258 -3.67 2.33 11.88
CA ALA A 258 -2.98 2.16 13.16
C ALA A 258 -2.87 3.51 13.91
N HIS A 259 -2.76 3.47 15.24
CA HIS A 259 -2.53 4.65 16.09
C HIS A 259 -1.30 5.47 15.67
N THR A 260 -0.38 4.85 14.95
CA THR A 260 0.89 5.41 14.49
C THR A 260 0.81 6.09 13.12
N SER A 261 -0.35 6.07 12.44
CA SER A 261 -0.56 6.72 11.14
C SER A 261 -0.95 8.20 11.32
N THR A 262 0.03 9.00 11.73
CA THR A 262 -0.14 10.37 12.26
C THR A 262 0.32 11.48 11.31
N GLY A 263 0.68 11.16 10.07
CA GLY A 263 1.05 12.18 9.08
C GLY A 263 2.40 12.87 9.31
N ASP A 264 3.32 12.23 10.06
CA ASP A 264 4.58 12.87 10.46
C ASP A 264 5.38 13.40 9.27
N GLY A 265 5.55 12.61 8.21
CA GLY A 265 6.29 13.02 7.02
C GLY A 265 5.65 14.18 6.25
N MET A 266 4.32 14.22 6.16
CA MET A 266 3.61 15.36 5.58
C MET A 266 3.83 16.64 6.41
N ALA A 267 3.92 16.48 7.73
CA ALA A 267 4.24 17.59 8.62
C ALA A 267 5.71 18.04 8.51
N LEU A 268 6.66 17.12 8.28
CA LEU A 268 8.06 17.44 7.97
C LEU A 268 8.16 18.32 6.71
N VAL A 269 7.45 17.93 5.66
CA VAL A 269 7.39 18.66 4.37
C VAL A 269 6.75 20.03 4.57
N ALA A 270 5.63 20.11 5.28
CA ALA A 270 4.93 21.37 5.55
C ALA A 270 5.79 22.35 6.36
N ARG A 271 6.49 21.88 7.41
CA ARG A 271 7.40 22.73 8.22
C ARG A 271 8.60 23.23 7.42
N ALA A 272 9.05 22.46 6.43
CA ALA A 272 10.10 22.88 5.49
C ALA A 272 9.61 23.93 4.47
N GLY A 273 8.33 24.34 4.51
CA GLY A 273 7.75 25.29 3.56
C GLY A 273 7.50 24.70 2.17
N LEU A 274 7.45 23.36 2.06
CA LEU A 274 7.16 22.65 0.82
C LEU A 274 5.67 22.27 0.75
N PRO A 275 5.08 22.19 -0.45
CA PRO A 275 3.68 21.85 -0.61
C PRO A 275 3.42 20.36 -0.34
N ASN A 276 2.28 20.07 0.30
CA ASN A 276 1.59 18.79 0.17
C ASN A 276 0.51 18.93 -0.91
N GLU A 277 0.11 17.82 -1.50
CA GLU A 277 -0.83 17.76 -2.63
C GLU A 277 -2.05 16.91 -2.26
N ASP A 278 -3.23 17.30 -2.75
CA ASP A 278 -4.49 16.55 -2.69
C ASP A 278 -4.93 16.04 -1.30
N MET A 279 -4.56 16.77 -0.24
CA MET A 279 -4.82 16.38 1.16
C MET A 279 -6.31 16.33 1.53
N GLU A 280 -7.18 16.92 0.72
CA GLU A 280 -8.64 16.86 0.86
C GLU A 280 -9.24 15.53 0.39
N PHE A 281 -8.52 14.74 -0.40
CA PHE A 281 -9.00 13.46 -0.94
C PHE A 281 -8.74 12.31 0.04
N VAL A 282 -9.69 12.08 0.95
CA VAL A 282 -9.62 11.01 1.96
C VAL A 282 -10.53 9.84 1.58
N GLN A 283 -9.94 8.65 1.45
CA GLN A 283 -10.67 7.41 1.15
C GLN A 283 -11.33 6.83 2.41
N PHE A 284 -12.61 6.47 2.30
CA PHE A 284 -13.36 5.78 3.34
C PHE A 284 -13.66 4.36 2.90
N HIS A 285 -13.07 3.37 3.58
CA HIS A 285 -13.34 1.97 3.29
C HIS A 285 -14.78 1.59 3.70
N PRO A 286 -15.55 0.89 2.84
CA PRO A 286 -16.98 0.64 3.07
C PRO A 286 -17.26 -0.26 4.28
N THR A 287 -16.36 -1.18 4.62
CA THR A 287 -16.58 -2.25 5.62
C THR A 287 -15.59 -2.21 6.80
N GLY A 288 -15.37 -1.03 7.39
CA GLY A 288 -14.78 -0.97 8.74
C GLY A 288 -15.76 -1.50 9.79
N ILE A 289 -15.34 -2.39 10.68
CA ILE A 289 -16.25 -3.00 11.66
C ILE A 289 -16.83 -1.92 12.58
N TYR A 290 -18.14 -1.99 12.81
CA TYR A 290 -18.84 -1.04 13.67
C TYR A 290 -18.23 -1.01 15.09
N GLY A 291 -18.09 0.18 15.66
CA GLY A 291 -17.46 0.40 16.95
C GLY A 291 -15.93 0.43 16.87
N ALA A 292 -15.29 -0.72 16.61
CA ALA A 292 -13.82 -0.83 16.69
C ALA A 292 -13.07 -0.24 15.48
N GLY A 293 -13.68 -0.19 14.29
CA GLY A 293 -13.08 0.36 13.08
C GLY A 293 -12.06 -0.56 12.38
N CYS A 294 -11.80 -1.78 12.89
CA CYS A 294 -10.97 -2.78 12.21
C CYS A 294 -11.46 -3.08 10.79
N LEU A 295 -10.51 -3.18 9.85
CA LEU A 295 -10.80 -3.50 8.46
C LEU A 295 -11.36 -4.93 8.31
N ILE A 296 -12.48 -5.06 7.59
CA ILE A 296 -12.92 -6.31 6.97
C ILE A 296 -12.64 -6.19 5.47
N THR A 297 -11.79 -7.08 4.95
CA THR A 297 -11.34 -7.07 3.55
C THR A 297 -12.51 -6.97 2.57
N GLU A 298 -12.34 -6.17 1.51
CA GLU A 298 -13.33 -6.03 0.45
C GLU A 298 -13.63 -7.36 -0.27
N ASP A 299 -12.67 -8.27 -0.28
CA ASP A 299 -12.83 -9.62 -0.82
C ASP A 299 -14.04 -10.38 -0.24
N SER A 300 -14.40 -10.12 1.03
CA SER A 300 -15.60 -10.70 1.65
C SER A 300 -16.91 -10.36 0.91
N GLN A 301 -16.91 -9.32 0.07
CA GLN A 301 -18.05 -8.97 -0.77
C GLN A 301 -18.14 -9.82 -2.06
N TYR A 302 -17.04 -10.47 -2.44
CA TYR A 302 -16.89 -11.27 -3.66
C TYR A 302 -16.90 -12.78 -3.38
N ASP A 303 -16.32 -13.22 -2.26
CA ASP A 303 -16.11 -14.62 -1.88
C ASP A 303 -17.35 -15.34 -1.27
N GLU A 304 -18.58 -14.98 -1.68
CA GLU A 304 -19.82 -15.47 -1.06
C GLU A 304 -19.93 -15.17 0.45
N MET A 305 -20.46 -14.00 0.80
CA MET A 305 -21.22 -13.85 2.05
C MET A 305 -22.51 -14.66 1.97
N ALA A 306 -22.36 -15.98 2.06
CA ALA A 306 -23.39 -16.94 2.43
C ALA A 306 -23.54 -16.99 3.97
N GLU A 307 -23.51 -15.84 4.65
CA GLU A 307 -23.95 -15.79 6.03
C GLU A 307 -25.48 -15.75 6.06
N LYS A 308 -26.04 -16.87 6.52
CA LYS A 308 -27.45 -17.06 6.87
C LYS A 308 -28.01 -15.83 7.55
N CYS A 309 -28.89 -15.12 6.86
CA CYS A 309 -29.84 -14.27 7.53
C CYS A 309 -30.65 -15.16 8.48
N SER A 310 -30.64 -14.87 9.78
CA SER A 310 -31.40 -15.59 10.81
C SER A 310 -32.92 -15.51 10.64
N LEU A 311 -33.40 -14.87 9.56
CA LEU A 311 -34.81 -14.72 9.19
C LEU A 311 -35.20 -15.49 7.92
N CYS A 312 -34.26 -16.03 7.15
CA CYS A 312 -34.59 -16.80 5.94
C CYS A 312 -33.66 -17.99 5.75
N GLU A 313 -34.09 -19.13 6.27
CA GLU A 313 -33.73 -20.42 5.68
C GLU A 313 -34.45 -20.51 4.32
N ASP A 314 -33.67 -20.74 3.27
CA ASP A 314 -34.05 -20.87 1.85
C ASP A 314 -34.37 -19.59 1.07
N TYR A 315 -33.55 -19.35 0.04
CA TYR A 315 -33.89 -19.08 -1.38
C TYR A 315 -32.89 -18.13 -2.05
N VAL A 316 -31.99 -18.73 -2.83
CA VAL A 316 -31.35 -18.08 -3.99
C VAL A 316 -32.38 -18.09 -5.12
N VAL A 317 -32.93 -16.94 -5.55
CA VAL A 317 -33.75 -16.87 -6.76
C VAL A 317 -33.51 -15.56 -7.53
N THR A 318 -32.72 -15.69 -8.59
CA THR A 318 -32.76 -15.07 -9.94
C THR A 318 -33.53 -13.75 -10.20
N ASP A 319 -32.96 -12.96 -11.13
CA ASP A 319 -33.27 -11.59 -11.57
C ASP A 319 -34.69 -11.28 -12.12
N LYS A 320 -35.71 -12.09 -11.85
CA LYS A 320 -37.08 -11.87 -12.38
C LYS A 320 -38.09 -11.34 -11.36
N CYS A 321 -37.68 -11.06 -10.13
CA CYS A 321 -38.59 -10.54 -9.11
C CYS A 321 -38.69 -9.00 -9.20
N GLY A 322 -39.65 -8.49 -9.96
CA GLY A 322 -39.96 -7.05 -10.13
C GLY A 322 -40.51 -6.36 -8.86
N VAL A 323 -39.90 -6.58 -7.69
CA VAL A 323 -40.40 -6.15 -6.38
C VAL A 323 -39.67 -4.89 -5.87
N GLY A 324 -39.00 -4.17 -6.76
CA GLY A 324 -38.24 -2.96 -6.41
C GLY A 324 -39.07 -1.70 -6.08
N GLU A 325 -40.39 -1.69 -6.29
CA GLU A 325 -41.21 -0.46 -6.16
C GLU A 325 -42.39 -0.53 -5.19
N LYS A 326 -42.76 -1.71 -4.70
CA LYS A 326 -43.99 -1.87 -3.91
C LYS A 326 -43.59 -2.42 -2.55
N GLY A 327 -43.68 -1.58 -1.51
CA GLY A 327 -43.38 -1.92 -0.12
C GLY A 327 -44.22 -3.09 0.42
N ILE A 328 -44.49 -3.13 1.74
CA ILE A 328 -45.12 -4.30 2.38
C ILE A 328 -46.45 -4.75 1.72
N ASP A 329 -47.22 -3.80 1.19
CA ASP A 329 -48.44 -4.04 0.42
C ASP A 329 -48.21 -4.80 -0.90
N GLY A 330 -47.07 -4.59 -1.55
CA GLY A 330 -46.66 -5.32 -2.75
C GLY A 330 -46.38 -6.79 -2.46
N LEU A 331 -45.73 -7.07 -1.33
CA LEU A 331 -45.44 -8.43 -0.87
C LEU A 331 -46.71 -9.18 -0.47
N ILE A 332 -47.64 -8.49 0.22
CA ILE A 332 -48.96 -9.04 0.58
C ILE A 332 -49.75 -9.40 -0.69
N LYS A 333 -49.85 -8.49 -1.67
CA LYS A 333 -50.57 -8.74 -2.93
C LYS A 333 -49.95 -9.88 -3.74
N ALA A 334 -48.62 -9.95 -3.80
CA ALA A 334 -47.92 -11.02 -4.51
C ALA A 334 -48.10 -12.38 -3.84
N SER A 335 -48.09 -12.45 -2.50
CA SER A 335 -48.37 -13.68 -1.75
C SER A 335 -49.81 -14.16 -1.94
N ILE A 336 -50.79 -13.24 -1.89
CA ILE A 336 -52.20 -13.58 -2.16
C ILE A 336 -52.36 -14.13 -3.59
N ALA A 337 -51.72 -13.51 -4.58
CA ALA A 337 -51.76 -13.96 -5.97
C ALA A 337 -51.14 -15.36 -6.16
N ARG A 338 -50.08 -15.68 -5.42
CA ARG A 338 -49.44 -17.01 -5.43
C ARG A 338 -50.14 -18.07 -4.58
N LYS A 339 -51.14 -17.69 -3.77
CA LYS A 339 -51.85 -18.56 -2.81
C LYS A 339 -50.90 -19.32 -1.86
N ASP A 340 -49.77 -18.71 -1.51
CA ASP A 340 -48.72 -19.34 -0.69
C ASP A 340 -48.92 -19.15 0.83
N GLY A 341 -50.00 -18.49 1.25
CA GLY A 341 -50.36 -18.28 2.67
C GLY A 341 -49.50 -17.25 3.42
N LYS A 342 -48.39 -16.78 2.85
CA LYS A 342 -47.40 -15.93 3.55
C LYS A 342 -47.87 -14.51 3.86
N HIS A 343 -48.95 -14.05 3.22
CA HIS A 343 -49.55 -12.73 3.44
C HIS A 343 -50.00 -12.50 4.90
N GLU A 344 -50.25 -13.57 5.65
CA GLU A 344 -50.56 -13.48 7.08
C GLU A 344 -49.35 -13.08 7.93
N LEU A 345 -48.12 -13.44 7.53
CA LEU A 345 -46.88 -13.06 8.23
C LEU A 345 -46.55 -11.56 8.05
N PHE A 346 -47.03 -10.96 6.98
CA PHE A 346 -46.78 -9.55 6.65
C PHE A 346 -47.88 -8.61 7.17
N ARG A 347 -49.05 -9.14 7.57
CA ARG A 347 -50.13 -8.35 8.17
C ARG A 347 -49.69 -7.78 9.52
N GLY A 348 -49.82 -6.47 9.69
CA GLY A 348 -49.55 -5.76 10.94
C GLY A 348 -48.09 -5.33 11.17
N GLN A 349 -47.15 -5.71 10.29
CA GLN A 349 -45.78 -5.22 10.37
C GLN A 349 -45.68 -3.78 9.85
N LYS A 350 -45.26 -2.83 10.70
CA LYS A 350 -45.14 -1.41 10.32
C LYS A 350 -43.82 -1.05 9.65
N LYS A 351 -42.80 -1.91 9.72
CA LYS A 351 -41.49 -1.76 9.08
C LYS A 351 -40.90 -3.13 8.76
N ILE A 352 -40.53 -3.36 7.50
CA ILE A 352 -39.62 -4.43 7.10
C ILE A 352 -38.26 -3.78 6.86
N VAL A 353 -37.23 -4.26 7.54
CA VAL A 353 -35.84 -3.89 7.23
C VAL A 353 -35.43 -4.74 6.04
N LEU A 354 -35.26 -4.10 4.88
CA LEU A 354 -34.76 -4.75 3.68
C LEU A 354 -33.32 -5.20 3.91
N HIS A 355 -33.07 -6.49 3.73
CA HIS A 355 -31.76 -7.12 3.77
C HIS A 355 -30.83 -6.51 2.71
N ALA A 356 -29.52 -6.44 2.98
CA ALA A 356 -28.52 -5.78 2.14
C ALA A 356 -28.46 -6.33 0.69
N SER A 357 -28.90 -7.57 0.46
CA SER A 357 -29.03 -8.15 -0.89
C SER A 357 -30.10 -7.45 -1.75
N CYS A 358 -31.12 -6.82 -1.16
CA CYS A 358 -32.12 -6.01 -1.87
C CYS A 358 -31.64 -4.57 -2.16
N ARG A 359 -30.48 -4.14 -1.65
CA ARG A 359 -29.91 -2.81 -1.96
C ARG A 359 -29.24 -2.73 -3.33
N LYS A 360 -29.02 -3.86 -4.02
CA LYS A 360 -28.41 -3.88 -5.36
C LYS A 360 -29.24 -3.19 -6.47
N LYS A 361 -30.43 -2.66 -6.17
CA LYS A 361 -31.20 -1.76 -7.06
C LYS A 361 -31.17 -0.28 -6.67
N TYR A 362 -30.44 0.10 -5.62
CA TYR A 362 -30.19 1.48 -5.20
C TYR A 362 -28.72 1.88 -5.35
N THR A 363 -28.00 1.27 -6.29
CA THR A 363 -26.93 1.98 -6.99
C THR A 363 -27.55 3.24 -7.59
N ARG A 364 -27.40 4.36 -6.87
CA ARG A 364 -27.51 5.68 -7.49
C ARG A 364 -26.62 5.65 -8.75
N PRO A 365 -27.07 6.23 -9.87
CA PRO A 365 -26.20 6.43 -11.01
C PRO A 365 -25.03 7.30 -10.54
N GLN A 366 -23.81 6.84 -10.80
CA GLN A 366 -22.60 7.67 -10.98
C GLN A 366 -22.68 9.03 -10.27
N SER A 367 -22.44 9.09 -8.96
CA SER A 367 -22.17 10.34 -8.23
C SER A 367 -22.00 10.12 -6.72
N ILE A 368 -20.78 9.78 -6.30
CA ILE A 368 -20.26 10.22 -5.00
C ILE A 368 -18.99 11.04 -5.26
N THR A 369 -19.18 12.12 -6.02
CA THR A 369 -18.29 13.30 -6.05
C THR A 369 -19.14 14.56 -5.79
N ARG A 370 -20.20 14.44 -4.98
CA ARG A 370 -21.13 15.55 -4.72
C ARG A 370 -21.71 15.56 -3.30
N ILE A 371 -20.84 15.52 -2.30
CA ILE A 371 -21.11 16.12 -0.98
C ILE A 371 -19.86 16.86 -0.52
N LEU A 372 -19.57 17.97 -1.22
CA LEU A 372 -18.81 19.13 -0.72
C LEU A 372 -19.21 20.35 -1.58
N LYS A 373 -20.52 20.61 -1.64
CA LYS A 373 -21.07 21.82 -2.24
C LYS A 373 -22.13 22.45 -1.33
N ILE A 374 -21.86 22.51 -0.03
CA ILE A 374 -22.49 23.45 0.92
C ILE A 374 -21.44 23.81 1.98
N ALA A 375 -20.44 24.60 1.57
CA ALA A 375 -19.64 25.48 2.42
C ALA A 375 -18.70 26.34 1.54
N VAL A 376 -19.25 26.97 0.50
CA VAL A 376 -18.60 28.14 -0.12
C VAL A 376 -19.67 29.21 -0.14
N LEU A 377 -19.68 30.02 0.92
CA LEU A 377 -20.29 31.34 0.86
C LEU A 377 -19.37 32.22 0.02
N ASP A 378 -20.00 32.94 -0.91
CA ASP A 378 -19.57 34.13 -1.63
C ASP A 378 -18.50 33.98 -2.74
N GLY A 379 -18.96 33.48 -3.88
CA GLY A 379 -19.12 34.38 -5.04
C GLY A 379 -17.91 34.85 -5.84
N GLN A 380 -16.80 34.09 -5.92
CA GLN A 380 -15.74 34.35 -6.90
C GLN A 380 -15.31 33.06 -7.63
N PRO A 381 -15.18 33.05 -8.98
CA PRO A 381 -14.62 31.92 -9.70
C PRO A 381 -13.10 31.84 -9.48
N LEU A 382 -12.61 30.69 -8.99
CA LEU A 382 -11.18 30.39 -8.98
C LEU A 382 -10.74 30.07 -10.42
N THR A 383 -10.08 31.02 -11.07
CA THR A 383 -9.39 30.79 -12.33
C THR A 383 -8.13 29.96 -12.10
N SER A 384 -7.96 28.88 -12.85
CA SER A 384 -6.75 28.05 -12.87
C SER A 384 -5.56 28.87 -13.34
N SER A 385 -4.74 29.37 -12.42
CA SER A 385 -3.43 29.95 -12.76
C SER A 385 -2.37 28.86 -12.69
N SER A 386 -1.78 28.60 -13.85
CA SER A 386 -0.54 27.89 -14.09
C SER A 386 0.50 28.03 -12.97
N THR A 387 0.85 26.92 -12.31
CA THR A 387 2.08 26.83 -11.51
C THR A 387 3.13 26.06 -12.32
N PRO A 388 4.28 26.66 -12.63
CA PRO A 388 5.34 25.98 -13.37
C PRO A 388 5.98 24.91 -12.48
N CYS A 389 5.82 23.65 -12.86
CA CYS A 389 6.59 22.56 -12.28
C CYS A 389 8.06 22.77 -12.67
N LEU A 390 8.93 23.06 -11.70
CA LEU A 390 10.38 23.11 -11.89
C LEU A 390 10.88 21.71 -12.28
N ARG A 391 10.85 21.43 -13.59
CA ARG A 391 11.54 20.29 -14.20
C ARG A 391 13.02 20.61 -14.26
N SER A 392 13.81 20.00 -13.39
CA SER A 392 15.25 19.85 -13.66
C SER A 392 15.40 18.88 -14.84
N SER A 393 15.74 19.43 -16.00
CA SER A 393 15.88 18.75 -17.28
C SER A 393 17.27 18.15 -17.50
N GLN A 394 17.81 17.44 -16.49
CA GLN A 394 19.03 16.66 -16.66
C GLN A 394 18.83 15.27 -16.06
N LEU A 395 18.95 14.26 -16.94
CA LEU A 395 18.89 12.84 -16.60
C LEU A 395 19.96 12.47 -15.55
N GLU A 396 19.52 12.14 -14.34
CA GLU A 396 20.14 11.11 -13.49
C GLU A 396 19.08 10.04 -13.24
N PHE A 397 19.09 9.02 -14.10
CA PHE A 397 17.94 8.12 -14.36
C PHE A 397 17.88 6.87 -13.45
N ASP A 398 18.71 6.77 -12.41
CA ASP A 398 18.86 5.52 -11.64
C ASP A 398 18.18 5.55 -10.26
N PHE A 399 18.38 6.62 -9.48
CA PHE A 399 17.84 6.73 -8.11
C PHE A 399 16.31 6.80 -8.05
N LYS A 400 15.69 7.55 -8.99
CA LYS A 400 14.23 7.75 -9.02
C LYS A 400 13.46 6.51 -9.44
N SER A 401 13.89 5.79 -10.48
CA SER A 401 13.18 4.60 -10.99
C SER A 401 13.14 3.48 -9.94
N LYS A 402 14.21 3.31 -9.17
CA LYS A 402 14.29 2.25 -8.15
C LYS A 402 13.53 2.60 -6.86
N CYS A 403 13.51 3.87 -6.45
CA CYS A 403 12.62 4.34 -5.38
C CYS A 403 11.14 4.30 -5.80
N LEU A 404 10.82 4.54 -7.08
CA LEU A 404 9.46 4.40 -7.61
C LEU A 404 8.94 2.95 -7.50
N CYS A 405 9.80 1.93 -7.70
CA CYS A 405 9.43 0.53 -7.45
C CYS A 405 9.08 0.27 -5.97
N ALA A 406 9.63 1.05 -5.03
CA ALA A 406 9.28 0.98 -3.62
C ALA A 406 7.91 1.63 -3.31
N VAL A 407 7.56 2.72 -4.00
CA VAL A 407 6.23 3.36 -3.91
C VAL A 407 5.14 2.39 -4.39
N MET A 408 5.43 1.59 -5.42
CA MET A 408 4.51 0.58 -5.95
C MET A 408 4.03 -0.43 -4.88
N VAL A 409 4.90 -0.86 -3.98
CA VAL A 409 4.56 -1.80 -2.91
C VAL A 409 3.47 -1.25 -1.96
N SER A 410 3.40 0.07 -1.77
CA SER A 410 2.40 0.70 -0.89
C SER A 410 1.15 1.17 -1.65
N VAL A 411 1.32 1.61 -2.89
CA VAL A 411 0.25 2.12 -3.76
C VAL A 411 -0.63 0.96 -4.26
N LEU A 412 -0.04 -0.18 -4.64
CA LEU A 412 -0.79 -1.35 -5.13
C LEU A 412 -1.64 -2.09 -4.08
N MET A 413 -1.47 -1.81 -2.79
CA MET A 413 -2.33 -2.33 -1.72
C MET A 413 -3.46 -1.35 -1.33
N VAL A 414 -3.39 -0.09 -1.76
CA VAL A 414 -4.23 1.02 -1.25
C VAL A 414 -5.11 1.65 -2.35
N HIS A 415 -5.08 1.16 -3.59
CA HIS A 415 -5.97 1.64 -4.67
C HIS A 415 -7.36 1.02 -4.57
N LEU A 416 -8.04 1.48 -3.51
CA LEU A 416 -9.47 1.70 -3.20
C LEU A 416 -10.19 2.85 -3.91
#